data_AF-A0AAV4FV40-F1
#
_entry.id   AF-A0AAV4FV40-F1
#
_cell.length_a   1.000
_cell.length_b   1.000
_cell.length_c   1.000
_cell.angle_alpha   90.00
_cell.angle_beta   90.00
_cell.angle_gamma   90.00
#
_symmetry.space_group_name_H-M   'P 1'
#
loop_
_entity.id
_entity.type
_entity.pdbx_description
1 polymer ?
#
loop_
_entity_poly.entity_id
_entity_poly.type
_entity_poly.pdbx_seq_one_letter_code
_entity_poly.pdbx_strand_id
1 'polypeptide(L)'
;KISSLHHWKSNDAALKEAQDKVNKIWDGLRDKADKNKDGKITKEEWTKMWEGCIKDVVDGKPFPAWQQDYMEFMFYANDTSGDGFIDRGEYTAIYQLFGFSNDDVNLCFDKISEGCPDQMLSKENFEALWREYFTAEDESAKGNYLFGRQKH
;
A
#
# COMPACT_ATOMS: atom_id res chain seq x y z
N LYS A 1 1.36 15.27 -1.28
CA LYS A 1 0.03 14.64 -1.14
C LYS A 1 -0.13 14.08 0.27
N ILE A 2 0.56 13.02 0.66
CA ILE A 2 0.49 12.46 2.04
C ILE A 2 0.87 13.51 3.10
N SER A 3 1.96 14.25 2.91
CA SER A 3 2.34 15.36 3.83
C SER A 3 1.26 16.45 3.97
N SER A 4 0.46 16.66 2.91
CA SER A 4 -0.64 17.63 2.93
C SER A 4 -1.82 17.12 3.75
N LEU A 5 -2.10 15.81 3.68
CA LEU A 5 -3.15 15.15 4.45
C LEU A 5 -2.82 15.15 5.94
N HIS A 6 -1.59 14.81 6.29
CA HIS A 6 -1.10 14.81 7.68
C HIS A 6 -0.76 16.21 8.21
N HIS A 7 -1.00 17.26 7.41
CA HIS A 7 -0.69 18.65 7.73
C HIS A 7 0.77 18.92 8.13
N TRP A 8 1.71 18.11 7.65
CA TRP A 8 3.14 18.30 7.94
C TRP A 8 3.72 19.49 7.20
N LYS A 9 4.45 20.32 7.93
CA LYS A 9 5.25 21.43 7.42
C LYS A 9 6.64 20.95 7.02
N SER A 10 7.34 21.77 6.24
CA SER A 10 8.68 21.45 5.70
C SER A 10 9.74 21.11 6.75
N ASN A 11 9.54 21.55 8.00
CA ASN A 11 10.50 21.39 9.10
C ASN A 11 10.04 20.36 10.14
N ASP A 12 8.92 19.67 9.91
CA ASP A 12 8.38 18.70 10.86
C ASP A 12 9.21 17.41 10.84
N ALA A 13 9.51 16.87 12.02
CA ALA A 13 10.23 15.61 12.16
C ALA A 13 9.53 14.46 11.42
N ALA A 14 8.20 14.42 11.47
CA ALA A 14 7.37 13.43 10.78
C ALA A 14 7.56 13.47 9.25
N LEU A 15 7.73 14.65 8.65
CA LEU A 15 8.01 14.76 7.22
C LEU A 15 9.38 14.16 6.89
N LYS A 16 10.39 14.44 7.72
CA LYS A 16 11.73 13.89 7.53
C LYS A 16 11.74 12.37 7.70
N GLU A 17 11.07 11.85 8.72
CA GLU A 17 10.94 10.41 8.94
C GLU A 17 10.22 9.71 7.77
N ALA A 18 9.16 10.33 7.23
CA ALA A 18 8.48 9.81 6.05
C ALA A 18 9.40 9.80 4.81
N GLN A 19 10.19 10.86 4.61
CA GLN A 19 11.18 10.92 3.51
C GLN A 19 12.25 9.84 3.66
N ASP A 20 12.79 9.67 4.87
CA ASP A 20 13.81 8.66 5.15
C ASP A 20 13.27 7.24 4.92
N LYS A 21 12.01 6.96 5.31
CA LYS A 21 11.33 5.69 5.03
C LYS A 21 11.18 5.45 3.52
N VAL A 22 10.70 6.44 2.76
CA VAL A 22 10.53 6.30 1.30
C VAL A 22 11.88 6.12 0.60
N ASN A 23 12.94 6.79 1.04
CA ASN A 23 14.29 6.60 0.51
C ASN A 23 14.81 5.18 0.77
N LYS A 24 14.61 4.65 1.99
CA LYS A 24 14.97 3.26 2.33
C LYS A 24 14.22 2.24 1.46
N ILE A 25 12.91 2.46 1.24
CA ILE A 25 12.09 1.64 0.34
C ILE A 25 12.67 1.67 -1.08
N TRP A 26 13.00 2.87 -1.58
CA TRP A 26 13.58 3.05 -2.91
C TRP A 26 14.91 2.34 -3.09
N ASP A 27 15.81 2.43 -2.10
CA ASP A 27 17.10 1.73 -2.12
C ASP A 27 16.92 0.21 -2.17
N GLY A 28 16.06 -0.33 -1.30
CA GLY A 28 15.77 -1.77 -1.29
C GLY A 28 15.09 -2.27 -2.57
N LEU A 29 14.23 -1.43 -3.18
CA LEU A 29 13.59 -1.73 -4.45
C LEU A 29 14.61 -1.75 -5.60
N ARG A 30 15.47 -0.72 -5.71
CA ARG A 30 16.54 -0.67 -6.73
C ARG A 30 17.48 -1.86 -6.64
N ASP A 31 17.90 -2.22 -5.44
CA ASP A 31 18.78 -3.38 -5.21
C ASP A 31 18.22 -4.69 -5.79
N LYS A 32 16.89 -4.79 -5.93
CA LYS A 32 16.24 -5.97 -6.52
C LYS A 32 15.90 -5.81 -8.00
N ALA A 33 15.35 -4.68 -8.39
CA ALA A 33 14.78 -4.49 -9.72
C ALA A 33 15.73 -3.82 -10.72
N ASP A 34 16.54 -2.85 -10.32
CA ASP A 34 17.42 -2.06 -11.20
C ASP A 34 18.63 -2.92 -11.64
N LYS A 35 18.50 -3.60 -12.78
CA LYS A 35 19.50 -4.56 -13.26
C LYS A 35 20.67 -3.87 -13.96
N ASN A 36 20.39 -2.80 -14.68
CA ASN A 36 21.41 -2.05 -15.41
C ASN A 36 22.11 -1.00 -14.53
N LYS A 37 21.64 -0.77 -13.30
CA LYS A 37 22.16 0.18 -12.31
C LYS A 37 22.16 1.61 -12.82
N ASP A 38 21.15 1.97 -13.61
CA ASP A 38 21.00 3.33 -14.14
C ASP A 38 20.23 4.27 -13.19
N GLY A 39 19.79 3.75 -12.05
CA GLY A 39 19.04 4.49 -11.04
C GLY A 39 17.57 4.64 -11.39
N LYS A 40 17.05 3.87 -12.34
CA LYS A 40 15.64 3.80 -12.73
C LYS A 40 15.21 2.35 -12.72
N ILE A 41 13.89 2.14 -12.70
CA ILE A 41 13.29 0.81 -12.83
C ILE A 41 12.32 0.89 -13.99
N THR A 42 12.64 0.14 -15.04
CA THR A 42 11.77 -0.01 -16.21
C THR A 42 10.57 -0.92 -15.89
N LYS A 43 9.54 -0.89 -16.74
CA LYS A 43 8.39 -1.80 -16.59
C LYS A 43 8.83 -3.25 -16.69
N GLU A 44 9.78 -3.54 -17.57
CA GLU A 44 10.34 -4.86 -17.79
C GLU A 44 11.08 -5.37 -16.56
N GLU A 45 11.90 -4.52 -15.92
CA GLU A 45 12.57 -4.84 -14.66
C GLU A 45 11.60 -5.05 -13.50
N TRP A 46 10.57 -4.19 -13.41
CA TRP A 46 9.50 -4.30 -12.43
C TRP A 46 8.74 -5.62 -12.56
N THR A 47 8.26 -5.94 -13.76
CA THR A 47 7.52 -7.19 -14.02
C THR A 47 8.38 -8.40 -13.73
N LYS A 48 9.64 -8.42 -14.19
CA LYS A 48 10.57 -9.53 -13.94
C LYS A 48 10.86 -9.73 -12.45
N MET A 49 10.96 -8.64 -11.68
CA MET A 49 11.08 -8.71 -10.23
C MET A 49 9.83 -9.38 -9.63
N TRP A 50 8.63 -8.95 -10.01
CA TRP A 50 7.38 -9.49 -9.48
C TRP A 50 7.14 -10.96 -9.84
N GLU A 51 7.49 -11.40 -11.05
CA GLU A 51 7.42 -12.82 -11.44
C GLU A 51 8.18 -13.73 -10.46
N GLY A 52 9.37 -13.31 -10.02
CA GLY A 52 10.13 -14.02 -9.00
C GLY A 52 9.55 -13.87 -7.60
N CYS A 53 9.15 -12.66 -7.21
CA CYS A 53 8.65 -12.38 -5.85
C CYS A 53 7.32 -13.09 -5.58
N ILE A 54 6.37 -13.06 -6.51
CA ILE A 54 5.05 -13.69 -6.34
C ILE A 54 5.22 -15.20 -6.17
N LYS A 55 6.08 -15.84 -6.98
CA LYS A 55 6.38 -17.26 -6.84
C LYS A 55 6.84 -17.59 -5.42
N ASP A 56 7.82 -16.83 -4.92
CA ASP A 56 8.36 -17.01 -3.58
C ASP A 56 7.28 -16.84 -2.49
N VAL A 57 6.41 -15.84 -2.63
CA VAL A 57 5.35 -15.53 -1.65
C VAL A 57 4.23 -16.56 -1.65
N VAL A 58 3.87 -17.08 -2.83
CA VAL A 58 2.93 -18.19 -2.98
C VAL A 58 3.51 -19.48 -2.37
N ASP A 59 4.82 -19.70 -2.51
CA ASP A 59 5.56 -20.81 -1.89
C ASP A 59 5.78 -20.62 -0.37
N GLY A 60 5.19 -19.59 0.25
CA GLY A 60 5.18 -19.36 1.69
C GLY A 60 6.35 -18.52 2.22
N LYS A 61 7.17 -17.92 1.35
CA LYS A 61 8.20 -16.96 1.76
C LYS A 61 7.59 -15.58 2.01
N PRO A 62 8.22 -14.72 2.84
CA PRO A 62 7.77 -13.35 3.01
C PRO A 62 8.01 -12.52 1.74
N PHE A 63 7.29 -11.40 1.62
CA PHE A 63 7.63 -10.38 0.63
C PHE A 63 9.06 -9.84 0.86
N PRO A 64 9.70 -9.27 -0.18
CA PRO A 64 10.95 -8.55 -0.02
C PRO A 64 10.83 -7.45 1.05
N ALA A 65 11.90 -7.22 1.81
CA ALA A 65 11.89 -6.26 2.93
C ALA A 65 11.39 -4.85 2.53
N TRP A 66 11.77 -4.34 1.35
CA TRP A 66 11.30 -3.04 0.86
C TRP A 66 9.77 -2.99 0.69
N GLN A 67 9.15 -4.12 0.37
CA GLN A 67 7.72 -4.22 0.13
C GLN A 67 6.96 -4.26 1.44
N GLN A 68 7.51 -4.95 2.47
CA GLN A 68 7.01 -4.87 3.83
C GLN A 68 7.11 -3.44 4.37
N ASP A 69 8.27 -2.80 4.23
CA ASP A 69 8.46 -1.40 4.62
C ASP A 69 7.45 -0.48 3.90
N TYR A 70 7.15 -0.76 2.63
CA TYR A 70 6.16 -0.01 1.85
C TYR A 70 4.72 -0.25 2.32
N MET A 71 4.35 -1.49 2.64
CA MET A 71 3.05 -1.82 3.23
C MET A 71 2.85 -1.07 4.55
N GLU A 72 3.85 -1.10 5.44
CA GLU A 72 3.79 -0.38 6.72
C GLU A 72 3.68 1.14 6.54
N PHE A 73 4.43 1.68 5.58
CA PHE A 73 4.32 3.09 5.23
C PHE A 73 2.92 3.45 4.71
N MET A 74 2.32 2.61 3.88
CA MET A 74 0.97 2.83 3.35
C MET A 74 -0.10 2.71 4.42
N PHE A 75 0.04 1.78 5.37
CA PHE A 75 -0.85 1.71 6.53
C PHE A 75 -0.78 3.00 7.34
N TYR A 76 0.43 3.41 7.73
CA TYR A 76 0.67 4.66 8.46
C TYR A 76 0.19 5.91 7.71
N ALA A 77 0.29 5.91 6.38
CA ALA A 77 -0.20 7.02 5.57
C ALA A 77 -1.73 7.15 5.63
N ASN A 78 -2.46 6.04 5.78
CA ASN A 78 -3.91 6.02 5.95
C ASN A 78 -4.35 6.32 7.39
N ASP A 79 -3.71 5.70 8.39
CA ASP A 79 -3.98 5.93 9.82
C ASP A 79 -3.49 7.33 10.25
N THR A 80 -4.28 8.35 9.93
CA THR A 80 -4.01 9.75 10.26
C THR A 80 -4.28 10.08 11.72
N SER A 81 -5.15 9.30 12.37
CA SER A 81 -5.50 9.44 13.78
C SER A 81 -4.41 8.87 14.71
N GLY A 82 -3.66 7.86 14.23
CA GLY A 82 -2.64 7.13 14.97
C GLY A 82 -3.21 6.13 15.98
N ASP A 83 -4.47 5.71 15.80
CA ASP A 83 -5.15 4.78 16.71
C ASP A 83 -4.86 3.30 16.40
N GLY A 84 -4.09 3.04 15.33
CA GLY A 84 -3.72 1.70 14.90
C GLY A 84 -4.76 1.02 14.01
N PHE A 85 -5.77 1.77 13.55
CA PHE A 85 -6.79 1.30 12.64
C PHE A 85 -6.94 2.27 11.46
N ILE A 86 -7.51 1.78 10.36
CA ILE A 86 -7.96 2.62 9.25
C ILE A 86 -9.48 2.61 9.24
N ASP A 87 -10.06 3.79 9.47
CA ASP A 87 -11.50 4.00 9.34
C ASP A 87 -11.91 4.47 7.94
N ARG A 88 -13.23 4.58 7.72
CA ARG A 88 -13.79 5.00 6.43
C ARG A 88 -13.36 6.42 6.04
N GLY A 89 -13.35 7.34 6.99
CA GLY A 89 -13.00 8.74 6.77
C GLY A 89 -11.55 8.88 6.33
N GLU A 90 -10.67 8.15 6.99
CA GLU A 90 -9.24 8.08 6.70
C GLU A 90 -8.95 7.49 5.32
N TYR A 91 -9.52 6.33 5.03
CA TYR A 91 -9.45 5.73 3.69
C TYR A 91 -9.99 6.71 2.64
N THR A 92 -11.15 7.32 2.88
CA THR A 92 -11.77 8.26 1.94
C THR A 92 -10.87 9.46 1.65
N ALA A 93 -10.25 10.04 2.67
CA ALA A 93 -9.40 11.21 2.51
C ALA A 93 -8.16 10.90 1.65
N ILE A 94 -7.56 9.71 1.81
CA ILE A 94 -6.44 9.25 0.98
C ILE A 94 -6.88 9.05 -0.47
N TYR A 95 -7.90 8.23 -0.73
CA TYR A 95 -8.22 7.83 -2.10
C TYR A 95 -8.87 8.95 -2.92
N GLN A 96 -9.60 9.86 -2.30
CA GLN A 96 -10.03 11.10 -2.97
C GLN A 96 -8.83 11.96 -3.41
N LEU A 97 -7.77 12.03 -2.60
CA LEU A 97 -6.54 12.77 -2.96
C LEU A 97 -5.80 12.14 -4.17
N PHE A 98 -6.04 10.86 -4.42
CA PHE A 98 -5.60 10.12 -5.61
C PHE A 98 -6.60 10.16 -6.77
N GLY A 99 -7.76 10.81 -6.61
CA GLY A 99 -8.71 11.09 -7.69
C GLY A 99 -9.85 10.09 -7.83
N PHE A 100 -10.06 9.22 -6.84
CA PHE A 100 -11.21 8.29 -6.83
C PHE A 100 -12.50 9.01 -6.44
N SER A 101 -13.63 8.53 -7.00
CA SER A 101 -14.96 9.07 -6.68
C SER A 101 -15.44 8.59 -5.31
N ASN A 102 -16.38 9.31 -4.70
CA ASN A 102 -17.01 8.90 -3.44
C ASN A 102 -17.64 7.51 -3.52
N ASP A 103 -18.32 7.23 -4.63
CA ASP A 103 -19.02 5.97 -4.82
C ASP A 103 -18.03 4.81 -4.91
N ASP A 104 -16.92 4.99 -5.66
CA ASP A 104 -15.87 3.98 -5.76
C ASP A 104 -15.20 3.73 -4.40
N VAL A 105 -14.87 4.81 -3.68
CA VAL A 105 -14.22 4.73 -2.36
C VAL A 105 -15.12 4.01 -1.35
N ASN A 106 -16.41 4.38 -1.28
CA ASN A 106 -17.34 3.76 -0.35
C ASN A 106 -17.52 2.27 -0.63
N LEU A 107 -17.70 1.91 -1.90
CA LEU A 107 -17.82 0.51 -2.32
C LEU A 107 -16.58 -0.30 -1.97
N CYS A 108 -15.39 0.27 -2.24
CA CYS A 108 -14.14 -0.41 -1.91
C CYS A 108 -13.98 -0.60 -0.41
N PHE A 109 -14.24 0.44 0.39
CA PHE A 109 -14.13 0.38 1.84
C PHE A 109 -15.11 -0.66 2.42
N ASP A 110 -16.38 -0.64 2.00
CA ASP A 110 -17.39 -1.63 2.40
C ASP A 110 -16.90 -3.06 2.16
N LYS A 111 -16.21 -3.28 1.04
CA LYS A 111 -15.73 -4.61 0.66
C LYS A 111 -14.52 -5.06 1.50
N ILE A 112 -13.55 -4.18 1.71
CA ILE A 112 -12.33 -4.53 2.45
C ILE A 112 -12.55 -4.60 3.96
N SER A 113 -13.50 -3.81 4.51
CA SER A 113 -13.86 -3.85 5.93
C SER A 113 -14.92 -4.90 6.28
N GLU A 114 -15.41 -5.66 5.29
CA GLU A 114 -16.44 -6.68 5.49
C GLU A 114 -15.98 -7.75 6.49
N GLY A 115 -16.67 -7.84 7.64
CA GLY A 115 -16.36 -8.78 8.72
C GLY A 115 -15.33 -8.29 9.75
N CYS A 116 -14.80 -7.07 9.58
CA CYS A 116 -13.93 -6.46 10.58
C CYS A 116 -14.76 -5.86 11.74
N PRO A 117 -14.27 -5.92 13.00
CA PRO A 117 -14.88 -5.20 14.12
C PRO A 117 -15.04 -3.72 13.80
N ASP A 118 -16.20 -3.15 14.11
CA ASP A 118 -16.54 -1.74 13.90
C ASP A 118 -16.33 -1.21 12.46
N GLN A 119 -16.21 -2.11 11.48
CA GLN A 119 -15.82 -1.79 10.10
C GLN A 119 -14.49 -1.01 9.99
N MET A 120 -13.55 -1.28 10.88
CA MET A 120 -12.22 -0.67 10.86
C MET A 120 -11.16 -1.72 10.50
N LEU A 121 -10.13 -1.32 9.75
CA LEU A 121 -9.04 -2.24 9.38
C LEU A 121 -7.90 -2.13 10.38
N SER A 122 -7.58 -3.22 11.09
CA SER A 122 -6.31 -3.30 11.82
C SER A 122 -5.13 -3.42 10.86
N LYS A 123 -3.91 -3.28 11.38
CA LYS A 123 -2.68 -3.53 10.61
C LYS A 123 -2.66 -4.95 10.02
N GLU A 124 -3.10 -5.94 10.78
CA GLU A 124 -3.18 -7.34 10.32
C GLU A 124 -4.22 -7.52 9.21
N ASN A 125 -5.37 -6.83 9.30
CA ASN A 125 -6.36 -6.86 8.22
C ASN A 125 -5.78 -6.24 6.93
N PHE A 126 -5.10 -5.10 7.07
CA PHE A 126 -4.47 -4.42 5.94
C PHE A 126 -3.36 -5.28 5.31
N GLU A 127 -2.53 -5.94 6.12
CA GLU A 127 -1.48 -6.85 5.63
C GLU A 127 -2.06 -8.05 4.87
N ALA A 128 -3.16 -8.63 5.34
CA ALA A 128 -3.86 -9.70 4.65
C ALA A 128 -4.41 -9.25 3.29
N LEU A 129 -5.09 -8.10 3.24
CA LEU A 129 -5.61 -7.50 2.00
C LEU A 129 -4.49 -7.15 1.02
N TRP A 130 -3.38 -6.63 1.54
CA TRP A 130 -2.20 -6.30 0.76
C TRP A 130 -1.59 -7.55 0.13
N ARG A 131 -1.48 -8.65 0.89
CA ARG A 131 -1.04 -9.94 0.35
C ARG A 131 -1.99 -10.44 -0.74
N GLU A 132 -3.30 -10.38 -0.52
CA GLU A 132 -4.29 -10.75 -1.54
C GLU A 132 -4.11 -9.92 -2.82
N TYR A 133 -3.99 -8.60 -2.71
CA TYR A 133 -3.84 -7.71 -3.87
C TYR A 133 -2.69 -8.11 -4.81
N PHE A 134 -1.56 -8.58 -4.24
CA PHE A 134 -0.38 -8.95 -5.03
C PHE A 134 -0.36 -10.41 -5.47
N THR A 135 -1.16 -11.29 -4.88
CA THR A 135 -1.00 -12.75 -5.07
C THR A 135 -2.28 -13.50 -5.41
N ALA A 136 -3.46 -12.92 -5.21
CA ALA A 136 -4.72 -13.56 -5.53
C ALA A 136 -4.91 -13.68 -7.04
N GLU A 137 -5.29 -14.88 -7.49
CA GLU A 137 -5.77 -15.13 -8.86
C GLU A 137 -7.30 -14.97 -8.97
N ASP A 138 -8.00 -14.89 -7.84
CA ASP A 138 -9.44 -14.65 -7.76
C ASP A 138 -9.74 -13.17 -7.98
N GLU A 139 -10.44 -12.85 -9.08
CA GLU A 139 -10.88 -11.50 -9.41
C GLU A 139 -11.81 -10.89 -8.34
N SER A 140 -12.50 -11.73 -7.56
CA SER A 140 -13.41 -11.30 -6.49
C SER A 140 -12.75 -11.13 -5.12
N ALA A 141 -11.44 -11.40 -5.01
CA ALA A 141 -10.69 -11.27 -3.75
C ALA A 141 -10.82 -9.86 -3.17
N LYS A 142 -10.97 -9.76 -1.85
CA LYS A 142 -11.17 -8.47 -1.16
C LYS A 142 -9.97 -7.55 -1.38
N GLY A 143 -8.76 -8.10 -1.39
CA GLY A 143 -7.54 -7.36 -1.69
C GLY A 143 -7.59 -6.54 -2.98
N ASN A 144 -8.33 -6.98 -4.01
CA ASN A 144 -8.45 -6.25 -5.29
C ASN A 144 -9.12 -4.87 -5.15
N TYR A 145 -9.80 -4.63 -4.04
CA TYR A 145 -10.46 -3.37 -3.72
C TYR A 145 -9.58 -2.44 -2.86
N LEU A 146 -8.40 -2.88 -2.42
CA LEU A 146 -7.53 -2.13 -1.51
C LEU A 146 -7.06 -0.80 -2.10
N PHE A 147 -6.85 -0.71 -3.41
CA PHE A 147 -6.40 0.51 -4.10
C PHE A 147 -7.45 1.09 -5.06
N GLY A 148 -8.72 0.87 -4.76
CA GLY A 148 -9.82 1.27 -5.63
C GLY A 148 -10.16 0.22 -6.68
N ARG A 149 -11.33 0.37 -7.32
CA ARG A 149 -11.85 -0.62 -8.28
C ARG A 149 -10.99 -0.70 -9.54
N GLN A 150 -10.53 -1.90 -9.87
CA GLN A 150 -9.98 -2.15 -11.21
C GLN A 150 -11.10 -1.95 -12.24
N LYS A 151 -10.93 -1.02 -13.17
CA LYS A 151 -11.85 -0.87 -14.30
C LYS A 151 -11.65 -2.07 -15.21
N HIS A 152 -12.62 -2.99 -15.22
CA HIS A 152 -12.79 -3.94 -16.32
C HIS A 152 -13.43 -3.22 -17.51
#